data_AF-A0A7S1FHF3-F1
#
_entry.id   AF-A0A7S1FHF3-F1
#
_cell.length_a   1.000
_cell.length_b   1.000
_cell.length_c   1.000
_cell.angle_alpha   90.00
_cell.angle_beta   90.00
_cell.angle_gamma   90.00
#
_symmetry.space_group_name_H-M   'P 1'
#
loop_
_entity.id
_entity.type
_entity.pdbx_description
1 polymer ?
#
loop_
_entity_poly.entity_id
_entity_poly.type
_entity_poly.pdbx_seq_one_letter_code
_entity_poly.pdbx_strand_id
1 'polypeptide(L)'
;LKRCGFKIHALWAGPLFGMSDIDELKRSLAEKGYDIVNHDDSDDETDAMGRIPALSPPVAREKGNEAFQQGKYNKAIMFWQGGLKSILSALCSGPEAMSDTSLSELDLTLNLNIAMAYMKKADFDAADRSVDKALARRDALPPHQVTKALYRKASAQRSMRRLPECLETLKDLLTVEPGHPAAIQMQQEVDREYQRQKQAQKKNMKKMFSAMEGQDREEQEKAAEDRAEARRACGIVWTDDDVDPVAYESGKAPPCDGKDWALSFCRTVLWSIDQLAVEGGPCMPKDAHITAWFVGASSTCELRLLQAKALMARLPGVKTLELVLIGFLGDLDPDNKRIPDPQIGSLSKTVGETIVGEDQKVTVRVIQRTLQDALENELMPAPPGPSEIVERAAELSLDEAASVEHNSEEVPDEATPCRPASSQESSGAPTVPPSVCFIAHPQLHRYFTEFYPALSWLIQRHVPTIVIGASEPDPSWNQDEVLLKSLGANILIGKRESPYPMCLPDNPQVRKCNHIIGFLGGKAIPRDRLTKVKLELLAQ
;
A
#
# COMPACT_ATOMS: atom_id res chain seq x y z
N LEU A 1 -3.61 12.52 4.79
CA LEU A 1 -2.88 13.64 5.46
C LEU A 1 -3.34 13.72 6.92
N LYS A 2 -2.85 12.91 7.89
CA LYS A 2 -1.49 12.93 8.48
C LYS A 2 -0.85 14.32 8.47
N ARG A 3 -1.30 15.20 9.36
CA ARG A 3 -0.51 16.34 9.89
C ARG A 3 -1.26 16.99 11.04
N CYS A 4 -0.97 16.54 12.26
CA CYS A 4 -1.01 17.32 13.51
C CYS A 4 -0.32 16.47 14.57
N GLY A 5 1.02 16.46 14.53
CA GLY A 5 1.83 15.87 15.59
C GLY A 5 1.84 16.82 16.79
N PHE A 6 1.09 16.46 17.84
CA PHE A 6 1.27 17.04 19.16
C PHE A 6 2.24 16.18 19.95
N LYS A 7 3.45 16.71 20.17
CA LYS A 7 4.39 16.22 21.18
C LYS A 7 3.84 16.60 22.56
N ILE A 8 3.46 15.61 23.36
CA ILE A 8 3.22 15.79 24.79
C ILE A 8 4.58 15.72 25.48
N HIS A 9 5.11 16.87 25.88
CA HIS A 9 6.22 16.93 26.83
C HIS A 9 5.67 16.69 28.24
N ALA A 10 6.28 15.73 28.92
CA ALA A 10 6.08 15.45 30.33
C ALA A 10 6.45 16.70 31.17
N LEU A 11 5.49 17.16 31.98
CA LEU A 11 5.67 18.13 33.05
C LEU A 11 4.71 17.75 34.18
N TRP A 12 5.04 16.67 34.89
CA TRP A 12 4.45 16.33 36.18
C TRP A 12 5.59 15.91 37.10
N ALA A 13 6.20 16.89 37.76
CA ALA A 13 7.05 16.70 38.92
C ALA A 13 6.94 17.96 39.80
N GLY A 14 6.09 17.88 40.82
CA GLY A 14 5.93 18.89 41.86
C GLY A 14 5.00 18.36 42.95
N PRO A 15 5.40 18.37 44.24
CA PRO A 15 4.63 17.76 45.32
C PRO A 15 3.50 18.68 45.78
N LEU A 16 2.25 18.26 45.59
CA LEU A 16 1.08 18.82 46.27
C LEU A 16 0.91 18.13 47.62
N PHE A 17 1.65 18.62 48.62
CA PHE A 17 1.43 18.31 50.03
C PHE A 17 0.95 19.59 50.72
N GLY A 18 -0.30 19.59 51.19
CA GLY A 18 -0.82 20.55 52.17
C GLY A 18 -1.57 21.77 51.64
N MET A 19 -2.79 21.59 51.13
CA MET A 19 -3.82 22.65 51.14
C MET A 19 -5.07 22.06 51.80
N SER A 20 -5.25 22.36 53.09
CA SER A 20 -6.38 21.90 53.90
C SER A 20 -7.56 22.89 53.87
N ASP A 21 -7.57 23.85 52.95
CA ASP A 21 -8.60 24.89 52.92
C ASP A 21 -9.24 24.99 51.53
N ILE A 22 -10.45 24.45 51.41
CA ILE A 22 -11.29 24.48 50.20
C ILE A 22 -11.57 25.92 49.76
N ASP A 23 -11.55 26.88 50.68
CA ASP A 23 -11.81 28.29 50.37
C ASP A 23 -10.64 28.96 49.63
N GLU A 24 -9.42 28.47 49.81
CA GLU A 24 -8.25 28.93 49.06
C GLU A 24 -8.27 28.43 47.61
N LEU A 25 -8.75 27.20 47.40
CA LEU A 25 -8.97 26.64 46.07
C LEU A 25 -10.07 27.41 45.31
N LYS A 26 -11.17 27.77 45.99
CA LYS A 26 -12.26 28.57 45.41
C LYS A 26 -11.79 29.98 44.99
N ARG A 27 -10.96 30.65 45.81
CA ARG A 27 -10.36 31.95 45.44
C ARG A 27 -9.45 31.83 44.22
N SER A 28 -8.58 30.82 44.19
CA SER A 28 -7.67 30.56 43.05
C SER A 28 -8.42 30.31 41.73
N LEU A 29 -9.58 29.66 41.79
CA LEU A 29 -10.42 29.41 40.62
C LEU A 29 -11.18 30.68 40.18
N ALA A 30 -11.66 31.48 41.13
CA ALA A 30 -12.33 32.75 40.84
C ALA A 30 -11.38 33.78 40.20
N GLU A 31 -10.12 33.87 40.66
CA GLU A 31 -9.09 34.73 40.05
C GLU A 31 -8.75 34.33 38.60
N LYS A 32 -8.96 33.06 38.24
CA LYS A 32 -8.76 32.56 36.87
C LYS A 32 -9.99 32.74 35.97
N GLY A 33 -11.00 33.48 36.42
CA GLY A 33 -12.19 33.81 35.64
C GLY A 33 -13.19 32.65 35.51
N TYR A 34 -13.09 31.63 36.36
CA TYR A 34 -14.10 30.58 36.44
C TYR A 34 -15.21 31.03 37.39
N ASP A 35 -16.36 31.37 36.83
CA ASP A 35 -17.58 31.71 37.58
C ASP A 35 -18.18 30.42 38.16
N ILE A 36 -17.85 30.11 39.41
CA ILE A 36 -18.44 29.00 40.13
C ILE A 36 -19.82 29.48 40.60
N VAL A 37 -20.84 29.22 39.81
CA VAL A 37 -22.23 29.48 40.18
C VAL A 37 -22.52 28.73 41.48
N ASN A 38 -22.72 29.46 42.58
CA ASN A 38 -23.18 28.92 43.84
C ASN A 38 -24.59 28.39 43.64
N HIS A 39 -24.71 27.09 43.35
CA HIS A 39 -25.99 26.41 43.33
C HIS A 39 -26.31 25.97 44.76
N ASP A 40 -26.74 26.92 45.59
CA ASP A 40 -27.39 26.67 46.87
C ASP A 40 -28.81 26.13 46.60
N ASP A 41 -28.89 24.88 46.16
CA ASP A 41 -30.12 24.08 46.20
C ASP A 41 -29.91 22.94 47.21
N SER A 42 -29.75 23.30 48.49
CA SER A 42 -29.88 22.34 49.61
C SER A 42 -31.36 22.11 49.92
N ASP A 43 -32.08 21.44 49.01
CA ASP A 43 -33.37 20.80 49.33
C ASP A 43 -33.06 19.38 49.83
N ASP A 44 -32.80 19.31 51.13
CA ASP A 44 -32.34 18.18 51.94
C ASP A 44 -33.45 17.13 52.20
N GLU A 45 -34.01 16.52 51.15
CA GLU A 45 -34.86 15.31 51.26
C GLU A 45 -34.81 14.43 50.00
N THR A 46 -33.61 13.99 49.61
CA THR A 46 -33.47 12.79 48.77
C THR A 46 -32.29 11.97 49.25
N ASP A 47 -32.57 10.75 49.70
CA ASP A 47 -31.60 9.70 50.04
C ASP A 47 -30.30 9.81 49.23
N ALA A 48 -29.17 9.93 49.93
CA ALA A 48 -27.82 10.18 49.41
C ALA A 48 -27.24 9.09 48.48
N MET A 49 -28.07 8.22 47.91
CA MET A 49 -27.71 7.29 46.85
C MET A 49 -28.85 7.22 45.85
N GLY A 50 -28.79 8.00 44.77
CA GLY A 50 -29.56 8.01 43.49
C GLY A 50 -30.52 6.86 43.15
N ARG A 51 -31.32 6.37 44.09
CA ARG A 51 -32.24 5.25 43.97
C ARG A 51 -33.59 5.82 43.56
N ILE A 52 -34.09 5.34 42.44
CA ILE A 52 -35.41 5.70 41.93
C ILE A 52 -36.46 5.25 42.97
N PRO A 53 -37.27 6.18 43.54
CA PRO A 53 -38.25 5.85 44.57
C PRO A 53 -39.36 4.96 43.98
N ALA A 54 -39.71 3.87 44.66
CA ALA A 54 -40.85 3.04 44.28
C ALA A 54 -42.14 3.74 44.70
N LEU A 55 -42.81 4.39 43.75
CA LEU A 55 -44.07 5.10 43.96
C LEU A 55 -45.21 4.38 43.28
N SER A 56 -46.42 4.49 43.82
CA SER A 56 -47.59 4.00 43.09
C SER A 56 -47.77 4.83 41.81
N PRO A 57 -48.16 4.21 40.68
CA PRO A 57 -48.26 4.90 39.40
C PRO A 57 -49.07 6.22 39.39
N PRO A 58 -50.25 6.35 40.05
CA PRO A 58 -50.98 7.62 40.06
C PRO A 58 -50.27 8.71 40.89
N VAL A 59 -49.68 8.36 42.03
CA VAL A 59 -48.92 9.30 42.87
C VAL A 59 -47.65 9.76 42.17
N ALA A 60 -46.98 8.85 41.45
CA ALA A 60 -45.83 9.17 40.62
C ALA A 60 -46.17 10.19 39.53
N ARG A 61 -47.34 10.05 38.88
CA ARG A 61 -47.83 10.99 37.88
C ARG A 61 -48.03 12.39 38.46
N GLU A 62 -48.70 12.50 39.60
CA GLU A 62 -49.01 13.77 40.27
C GLU A 62 -47.75 14.49 40.76
N LYS A 63 -46.91 13.81 41.56
CA LYS A 63 -45.64 14.38 42.04
C LYS A 63 -44.69 14.78 40.92
N GLY A 64 -44.64 13.98 39.85
CA GLY A 64 -43.84 14.32 38.67
C GLY A 64 -44.39 15.54 37.93
N ASN A 65 -45.72 15.70 37.84
CA ASN A 65 -46.32 16.89 37.24
C ASN A 65 -46.06 18.16 38.06
N GLU A 66 -46.13 18.10 39.39
CA GLU A 66 -45.78 19.21 40.29
C GLU A 66 -44.32 19.62 40.12
N ALA A 67 -43.39 18.66 40.17
CA ALA A 67 -41.97 18.92 39.95
C ALA A 67 -41.69 19.48 38.54
N PHE A 68 -42.43 19.02 37.52
CA PHE A 68 -42.32 19.53 36.15
C PHE A 68 -42.79 20.98 36.03
N GLN A 69 -43.91 21.34 36.68
CA GLN A 69 -44.43 22.71 36.69
C GLN A 69 -43.46 23.68 37.41
N GLN A 70 -42.74 23.20 38.43
CA GLN A 70 -41.69 23.94 39.11
C GLN A 70 -40.38 24.04 38.29
N GLY A 71 -40.32 23.48 37.08
CA GLY A 71 -39.09 23.46 36.26
C GLY A 71 -38.04 22.45 36.72
N LYS A 72 -38.29 21.67 37.78
CA LYS A 72 -37.39 20.65 38.32
C LYS A 72 -37.44 19.35 37.49
N TYR A 73 -37.01 19.42 36.23
CA TYR A 73 -37.17 18.34 35.24
C TYR A 73 -36.51 17.00 35.62
N ASN A 74 -35.33 17.00 36.24
CA ASN A 74 -34.68 15.77 36.70
C ASN A 74 -35.49 15.06 37.79
N LYS A 75 -36.03 15.82 38.74
CA LYS A 75 -36.88 15.31 39.81
C LYS A 75 -38.19 14.75 39.26
N ALA A 76 -38.79 15.44 38.28
CA ALA A 76 -39.98 14.96 37.57
C ALA A 76 -39.73 13.62 36.86
N ILE A 77 -38.62 13.51 36.11
CA ILE A 77 -38.22 12.26 35.43
C ILE A 77 -38.05 11.12 36.45
N MET A 78 -37.37 11.39 37.57
CA MET A 78 -37.15 10.40 38.63
C MET A 78 -38.48 9.88 39.22
N PHE A 79 -39.43 10.76 39.50
CA PHE A 79 -40.75 10.35 39.99
C PHE A 79 -41.52 9.50 38.97
N TRP A 80 -41.55 9.92 37.70
CA TRP A 80 -42.24 9.14 36.66
C TRP A 80 -41.57 7.79 36.39
N GLN A 81 -40.23 7.71 36.41
CA GLN A 81 -39.49 6.44 36.33
C GLN A 81 -39.81 5.51 37.51
N GLY A 82 -40.00 6.06 38.71
CA GLY A 82 -40.47 5.32 39.87
C GLY A 82 -41.84 4.68 39.67
N GLY A 83 -42.78 5.43 39.08
CA GLY A 83 -44.09 4.91 38.67
C GLY A 83 -43.97 3.80 37.62
N LEU A 84 -43.16 4.00 36.58
CA LEU A 84 -42.92 2.99 35.53
C LEU A 84 -42.35 1.68 36.10
N LYS A 85 -41.43 1.76 37.07
CA LYS A 85 -40.88 0.58 37.74
C LYS A 85 -41.97 -0.22 38.48
N SER A 86 -42.89 0.47 39.14
CA SER A 86 -44.05 -0.16 39.79
C SER A 86 -45.00 -0.80 38.78
N ILE A 87 -45.27 -0.14 37.65
CA ILE A 87 -46.07 -0.72 36.56
C ILE A 87 -45.40 -1.98 36.03
N LEU A 88 -44.11 -1.93 35.74
CA LEU A 88 -43.36 -3.09 35.23
C LEU A 88 -43.41 -4.27 36.22
N SER A 89 -43.24 -4.01 37.52
CA SER A 89 -43.35 -5.03 38.56
C SER A 89 -44.75 -5.66 38.61
N ALA A 90 -45.80 -4.86 38.45
CA ALA A 90 -47.18 -5.36 38.41
C ALA A 90 -47.43 -6.22 37.16
N LEU A 91 -46.93 -5.79 35.99
CA LEU A 91 -47.03 -6.55 34.74
C LEU A 91 -46.29 -7.89 34.80
N CYS A 92 -45.17 -7.97 35.51
CA CYS A 92 -44.44 -9.22 35.73
C CYS A 92 -45.13 -10.19 36.71
N SER A 93 -46.17 -9.75 37.42
CA SER A 93 -46.86 -10.55 38.45
C SER A 93 -47.92 -11.52 37.89
N GLY A 94 -48.29 -11.42 36.60
CA GLY A 94 -49.16 -12.39 35.94
C GLY A 94 -49.87 -11.85 34.67
N PRO A 95 -50.49 -12.74 33.86
CA PRO A 95 -51.18 -12.38 32.62
C PRO A 95 -52.43 -11.51 32.81
N GLU A 96 -53.10 -11.58 33.97
CA GLU A 96 -54.27 -10.75 34.29
C GLU A 96 -53.91 -9.25 34.38
N ALA A 97 -52.70 -8.93 34.87
CA ALA A 97 -52.19 -7.56 34.92
C ALA A 97 -51.82 -7.00 33.54
N MET A 98 -51.49 -7.87 32.56
CA MET A 98 -51.22 -7.44 31.18
C MET A 98 -52.48 -7.01 30.43
N SER A 99 -53.66 -7.48 30.82
CA SER A 99 -54.95 -7.07 30.24
C SER A 99 -55.51 -5.78 30.83
N ASP A 100 -54.89 -5.19 31.85
CA ASP A 100 -55.35 -3.95 32.48
C ASP A 100 -55.04 -2.73 31.59
N THR A 101 -56.06 -2.23 30.89
CA THR A 101 -55.99 -1.04 30.04
C THR A 101 -55.56 0.20 30.83
N SER A 102 -55.91 0.31 32.11
CA SER A 102 -55.59 1.47 32.94
C SER A 102 -54.09 1.60 33.22
N LEU A 103 -53.40 0.48 33.44
CA LEU A 103 -51.95 0.46 33.61
C LEU A 103 -51.21 0.80 32.30
N SER A 104 -51.76 0.37 31.16
CA SER A 104 -51.20 0.68 29.83
C SER A 104 -51.32 2.17 29.49
N GLU A 105 -52.46 2.79 29.77
CA GLU A 105 -52.65 4.24 29.58
C GLU A 105 -51.71 5.08 30.47
N LEU A 106 -51.47 4.60 31.69
CA LEU A 106 -50.59 5.27 32.63
C LEU A 106 -49.11 5.10 32.26
N ASP A 107 -48.71 3.91 31.82
CA ASP A 107 -47.37 3.65 31.27
C ASP A 107 -47.05 4.60 30.10
N LEU A 108 -48.00 4.75 29.17
CA LEU A 108 -47.89 5.71 28.08
C LEU A 108 -47.74 7.14 28.59
N THR A 109 -48.64 7.57 29.47
CA THR A 109 -48.66 8.94 30.00
C THR A 109 -47.33 9.29 30.66
N LEU A 110 -46.78 8.37 31.47
CA LEU A 110 -45.50 8.56 32.15
C LEU A 110 -44.34 8.62 31.14
N ASN A 111 -44.27 7.71 30.16
CA ASN A 111 -43.24 7.74 29.12
C ASN A 111 -43.30 9.03 28.28
N LEU A 112 -44.50 9.50 27.92
CA LEU A 112 -44.68 10.76 27.20
C LEU A 112 -44.25 11.96 28.05
N ASN A 113 -44.58 11.99 29.34
CA ASN A 113 -44.16 13.06 30.25
C ASN A 113 -42.64 13.09 30.42
N ILE A 114 -42.00 11.93 30.57
CA ILE A 114 -40.53 11.80 30.59
C ILE A 114 -39.93 12.35 29.29
N ALA A 115 -40.47 11.98 28.14
CA ALA A 115 -40.02 12.52 26.85
C ALA A 115 -40.12 14.05 26.80
N MET A 116 -41.21 14.63 27.30
CA MET A 116 -41.37 16.09 27.36
C MET A 116 -40.32 16.74 28.28
N ALA A 117 -40.03 16.17 29.43
CA ALA A 117 -38.97 16.68 30.32
C ALA A 117 -37.58 16.58 29.67
N TYR A 118 -37.28 15.50 28.96
CA TYR A 118 -36.04 15.39 28.20
C TYR A 118 -35.97 16.43 27.07
N MET A 119 -37.06 16.70 26.36
CA MET A 119 -37.12 17.77 25.37
C MET A 119 -36.88 19.16 26.00
N LYS A 120 -37.43 19.43 27.19
CA LYS A 120 -37.18 20.68 27.93
C LYS A 120 -35.71 20.83 28.38
N LYS A 121 -35.02 19.71 28.60
CA LYS A 121 -33.58 19.65 28.86
C LYS A 121 -32.70 19.66 27.60
N ALA A 122 -33.30 19.72 26.40
CA ALA A 122 -32.62 19.54 25.12
C ALA A 122 -31.88 18.18 24.94
N ASP A 123 -32.25 17.16 25.72
CA ASP A 123 -31.77 15.78 25.53
C ASP A 123 -32.74 15.03 24.61
N PHE A 124 -32.65 15.32 23.32
CA PHE A 124 -33.60 14.82 22.33
C PHE A 124 -33.48 13.31 22.07
N ASP A 125 -32.31 12.73 22.31
CA ASP A 125 -32.06 11.30 22.09
C ASP A 125 -32.69 10.46 23.23
N ALA A 126 -32.61 10.93 24.49
CA ALA A 126 -33.38 10.33 25.57
C ALA A 126 -34.89 10.52 25.40
N ALA A 127 -35.33 11.68 24.88
CA ALA A 127 -36.73 11.93 24.56
C ALA A 127 -37.25 10.94 23.51
N ASP A 128 -36.52 10.75 22.41
CA ASP A 128 -36.87 9.83 21.31
C ASP A 128 -37.05 8.40 21.82
N ARG A 129 -36.10 7.88 22.61
CA ARG A 129 -36.20 6.57 23.26
C ARG A 129 -37.42 6.43 24.19
N SER A 130 -37.74 7.48 24.95
CA SER A 130 -38.91 7.47 25.82
C SER A 130 -40.21 7.44 25.01
N VAL A 131 -40.26 8.10 23.85
CA VAL A 131 -41.42 8.02 22.94
C VAL A 131 -41.50 6.64 22.27
N ASP A 132 -40.38 6.02 21.90
CA ASP A 132 -40.38 4.66 21.34
C ASP A 132 -40.93 3.62 22.32
N LYS A 133 -40.57 3.73 23.61
CA LYS A 133 -41.16 2.90 24.67
C LYS A 133 -42.68 3.09 24.77
N ALA A 134 -43.13 4.34 24.69
CA ALA A 134 -44.55 4.69 24.65
C ALA A 134 -45.27 4.08 23.43
N LEU A 135 -44.63 4.07 22.26
CA LEU A 135 -45.20 3.54 21.01
C LEU A 135 -45.09 2.01 20.86
N ALA A 136 -44.34 1.33 21.73
CA ALA A 136 -44.16 -0.13 21.67
C ALA A 136 -45.48 -0.92 21.77
N ARG A 137 -46.54 -0.31 22.34
CA ARG A 137 -47.89 -0.89 22.47
C ARG A 137 -48.94 -0.11 21.70
N ARG A 138 -48.56 0.52 20.58
CA ARG A 138 -49.44 1.43 19.81
C ARG A 138 -50.82 0.87 19.48
N ASP A 139 -50.94 -0.44 19.25
CA ASP A 139 -52.18 -1.09 18.82
C ASP A 139 -53.25 -1.14 19.92
N ALA A 140 -52.82 -1.01 21.19
CA ALA A 140 -53.71 -0.98 22.35
C ALA A 140 -54.07 0.46 22.80
N LEU A 141 -53.61 1.48 22.06
CA LEU A 141 -53.73 2.88 22.48
C LEU A 141 -54.85 3.63 21.75
N PRO A 142 -55.53 4.57 22.44
CA PRO A 142 -56.43 5.51 21.80
C PRO A 142 -55.70 6.34 20.72
N PRO A 143 -56.30 6.56 19.53
CA PRO A 143 -55.66 7.26 18.40
C PRO A 143 -55.07 8.63 18.76
N HIS A 144 -55.79 9.42 19.58
CA HIS A 144 -55.34 10.75 20.00
C HIS A 144 -54.02 10.74 20.82
N GLN A 145 -53.76 9.65 21.56
CA GLN A 145 -52.51 9.50 22.32
C GLN A 145 -51.36 9.08 21.41
N VAL A 146 -51.65 8.25 20.39
CA VAL A 146 -50.70 7.89 19.34
C VAL A 146 -50.27 9.12 18.54
N THR A 147 -51.20 10.00 18.14
CA THR A 147 -50.88 11.27 17.48
C THR A 147 -49.92 12.12 18.33
N LYS A 148 -50.22 12.25 19.63
CA LYS A 148 -49.41 13.03 20.57
C LYS A 148 -48.00 12.47 20.76
N ALA A 149 -47.87 11.15 20.79
CA ALA A 149 -46.59 10.45 20.85
C ALA A 149 -45.77 10.70 19.58
N LEU A 150 -46.34 10.41 18.40
CA LEU A 150 -45.69 10.62 17.11
C LEU A 150 -45.26 12.08 16.90
N TYR A 151 -46.06 13.05 17.35
CA TYR A 151 -45.71 14.46 17.23
C TYR A 151 -44.48 14.83 18.09
N ARG A 152 -44.37 14.28 19.31
CA ARG A 152 -43.19 14.48 20.17
C ARG A 152 -41.94 13.81 19.59
N LYS A 153 -42.10 12.61 19.02
CA LYS A 153 -41.03 11.91 18.31
C LYS A 153 -40.50 12.73 17.14
N ALA A 154 -41.39 13.19 16.25
CA ALA A 154 -41.03 14.04 15.12
C ALA A 154 -40.33 15.33 15.59
N SER A 155 -40.80 15.95 16.67
CA SER A 155 -40.18 17.15 17.26
C SER A 155 -38.76 16.89 17.78
N ALA A 156 -38.53 15.75 18.45
CA ALA A 156 -37.22 15.34 18.93
C ALA A 156 -36.26 15.05 17.75
N GLN A 157 -36.72 14.28 16.76
CA GLN A 157 -35.95 13.95 15.56
C GLN A 157 -35.56 15.19 14.74
N ARG A 158 -36.50 16.13 14.56
CA ARG A 158 -36.22 17.43 13.93
C ARG A 158 -35.12 18.18 14.67
N SER A 159 -35.19 18.22 16.00
CA SER A 159 -34.19 18.89 16.84
C SER A 159 -32.79 18.23 16.75
N MET A 160 -32.74 16.92 16.52
CA MET A 160 -31.51 16.17 16.23
C MET A 160 -31.03 16.26 14.77
N ARG A 161 -31.74 17.02 13.91
CA ARG A 161 -31.51 17.08 12.45
C ARG A 161 -31.60 15.72 11.75
N ARG A 162 -32.33 14.76 12.34
CA ARG A 162 -32.71 13.48 11.73
C ARG A 162 -33.94 13.69 10.83
N LEU A 163 -33.75 14.48 9.76
CA LEU A 163 -34.85 14.96 8.91
C LEU A 163 -35.59 13.84 8.15
N PRO A 164 -34.91 12.82 7.58
CA PRO A 164 -35.58 11.69 6.94
C PRO A 164 -36.53 10.95 7.90
N GLU A 165 -36.04 10.61 9.09
CA GLU A 165 -36.78 9.89 10.12
C GLU A 165 -37.95 10.73 10.66
N CYS A 166 -37.75 12.05 10.75
CA CYS A 166 -38.81 13.01 11.09
C CYS A 166 -39.93 13.01 10.04
N LEU A 167 -39.61 12.99 8.75
CA LEU A 167 -40.61 12.94 7.67
C LEU A 167 -41.40 11.63 7.67
N GLU A 168 -40.75 10.50 7.94
CA GLU A 168 -41.43 9.21 8.11
C GLU A 168 -42.39 9.24 9.30
N THR A 169 -41.92 9.70 10.46
CA THR A 169 -42.76 9.83 11.66
C THR A 169 -43.94 10.78 11.45
N LEU A 170 -43.77 11.87 10.70
CA LEU A 170 -44.86 12.79 10.34
C LEU A 170 -45.85 12.18 9.34
N LYS A 171 -45.40 11.33 8.41
CA LYS A 171 -46.31 10.57 7.53
C LYS A 171 -47.14 9.57 8.34
N ASP A 172 -46.51 8.87 9.29
CA ASP A 172 -47.20 7.95 10.19
C ASP A 172 -48.26 8.70 11.02
N LEU A 173 -47.91 9.87 11.55
CA LEU A 173 -48.84 10.73 12.29
C LEU A 173 -50.04 11.13 11.42
N LEU A 174 -49.80 11.63 10.21
CA LEU A 174 -50.85 12.05 9.29
C LEU A 174 -51.70 10.90 8.74
N THR A 175 -51.22 9.65 8.87
CA THR A 175 -52.04 8.46 8.58
C THR A 175 -53.07 8.20 9.69
N VAL A 176 -52.70 8.47 10.95
CA VAL A 176 -53.61 8.36 12.10
C VAL A 176 -54.58 9.54 12.15
N GLU A 177 -54.09 10.76 11.93
CA GLU A 177 -54.87 11.99 11.99
C GLU A 177 -54.52 12.94 10.82
N PRO A 178 -55.17 12.78 9.64
CA PRO A 178 -54.83 13.54 8.43
C PRO A 178 -54.98 15.06 8.54
N GLY A 179 -55.82 15.53 9.47
CA GLY A 179 -56.14 16.94 9.66
C GLY A 179 -55.26 17.68 10.68
N HIS A 180 -54.23 17.05 11.24
CA HIS A 180 -53.46 17.64 12.35
C HIS A 180 -52.62 18.86 11.88
N PRO A 181 -53.00 20.11 12.19
CA PRO A 181 -52.47 21.31 11.52
C PRO A 181 -50.97 21.53 11.79
N ALA A 182 -50.52 21.26 13.02
CA ALA A 182 -49.12 21.43 13.40
C ALA A 182 -48.20 20.39 12.74
N ALA A 183 -48.73 19.20 12.41
CA ALA A 183 -47.94 18.15 11.75
C ALA A 183 -47.76 18.46 10.26
N ILE A 184 -48.81 18.97 9.59
CA ILE A 184 -48.74 19.45 8.21
C ILE A 184 -47.71 20.57 8.08
N GLN A 185 -47.77 21.57 8.96
CA GLN A 185 -46.81 22.67 8.97
C GLN A 185 -45.38 22.17 9.20
N MET A 186 -45.16 21.31 10.19
CA MET A 186 -43.84 20.75 10.48
C MET A 186 -43.29 19.94 9.30
N GLN A 187 -44.13 19.16 8.62
CA GLN A 187 -43.73 18.37 7.46
C GLN A 187 -43.22 19.26 6.32
N GLN A 188 -43.92 20.37 6.02
CA GLN A 188 -43.49 21.33 5.00
C GLN A 188 -42.16 22.00 5.36
N GLU A 189 -41.96 22.35 6.63
CA GLU A 189 -40.71 22.96 7.10
C GLU A 189 -39.53 21.98 7.01
N VAL A 190 -39.72 20.75 7.49
CA VAL A 190 -38.71 19.70 7.49
C VAL A 190 -38.36 19.27 6.06
N ASP A 191 -39.33 19.14 5.15
CA ASP A 191 -39.07 18.81 3.75
C ASP A 191 -38.23 19.90 3.07
N ARG A 192 -38.57 21.17 3.27
CA ARG A 192 -37.76 22.30 2.76
C ARG A 192 -36.32 22.26 3.29
N GLU A 193 -36.14 21.97 4.57
CA GLU A 193 -34.81 21.84 5.19
C GLU A 193 -34.03 20.67 4.58
N TYR A 194 -34.69 19.51 4.42
CA TYR A 194 -34.10 18.32 3.85
C TYR A 194 -33.65 18.52 2.40
N GLN A 195 -34.48 19.16 1.56
CA GLN A 195 -34.09 19.48 0.19
C GLN A 195 -32.90 20.45 0.12
N ARG A 196 -32.83 21.44 1.02
CA ARG A 196 -31.67 22.35 1.12
C ARG A 196 -30.40 21.59 1.49
N GLN A 197 -30.45 20.69 2.48
CA GLN A 197 -29.30 19.86 2.85
C GLN A 197 -28.83 18.98 1.70
N LYS A 198 -29.76 18.33 0.99
CA LYS A 198 -29.45 17.47 -0.17
C LYS A 198 -28.78 18.26 -1.31
N GLN A 199 -29.29 19.45 -1.61
CA GLN A 199 -28.69 20.33 -2.62
C GLN A 199 -27.28 20.82 -2.21
N ALA A 200 -27.09 21.18 -0.94
CA ALA A 200 -25.80 21.58 -0.41
C ALA A 200 -24.78 20.43 -0.48
N GLN A 201 -25.18 19.21 -0.08
CA GLN A 201 -24.34 18.01 -0.20
C GLN A 201 -23.94 17.75 -1.66
N LYS A 202 -24.88 17.80 -2.61
CA LYS A 202 -24.57 17.63 -4.04
C LYS A 202 -23.59 18.67 -4.56
N LYS A 203 -23.74 19.95 -4.17
CA LYS A 203 -22.80 21.02 -4.54
C LYS A 203 -21.41 20.77 -3.96
N ASN A 204 -21.33 20.38 -2.68
CA ASN A 204 -20.07 20.09 -2.01
C ASN A 204 -19.36 18.88 -2.63
N MET A 205 -20.08 17.80 -2.92
CA MET A 205 -19.53 16.63 -3.61
C MET A 205 -18.99 17.00 -4.99
N LYS A 206 -19.76 17.74 -5.80
CA LYS A 206 -19.30 18.21 -7.12
C LYS A 206 -18.01 19.03 -7.01
N LYS A 207 -17.91 19.91 -6.00
CA LYS A 207 -16.70 20.71 -5.75
C LYS A 207 -15.49 19.84 -5.37
N MET A 208 -15.68 18.79 -4.56
CA MET A 208 -14.61 17.85 -4.21
C MET A 208 -14.12 17.06 -5.43
N PHE A 209 -15.03 16.54 -6.26
CA PHE A 209 -14.64 15.80 -7.47
C PHE A 209 -13.85 16.66 -8.46
N SER A 210 -14.30 17.89 -8.73
CA SER A 210 -13.56 18.79 -9.64
C SER A 210 -12.20 19.22 -9.10
N ALA A 211 -12.01 19.27 -7.78
CA ALA A 211 -10.69 19.56 -7.19
C ALA A 211 -9.73 18.37 -7.30
N MET A 212 -10.26 17.14 -7.19
CA MET A 212 -9.46 15.91 -7.30
C MET A 212 -8.98 15.68 -8.74
N GLU A 213 -9.85 15.89 -9.73
CA GLU A 213 -9.49 15.78 -11.16
C GLU A 213 -8.32 16.69 -11.57
N GLY A 214 -8.22 17.89 -10.97
CA GLY A 214 -7.10 18.81 -11.23
C GLY A 214 -5.79 18.32 -10.64
N GLN A 215 -5.82 17.79 -9.42
CA GLN A 215 -4.62 17.26 -8.74
C GLN A 215 -4.08 16.01 -9.44
N ASP A 216 -4.98 15.10 -9.83
CA ASP A 216 -4.59 13.87 -10.55
C ASP A 216 -3.92 14.21 -11.88
N ARG A 217 -4.37 15.27 -12.57
CA ARG A 217 -3.77 15.72 -13.83
C ARG A 217 -2.38 16.33 -13.62
N GLU A 218 -2.22 17.23 -12.66
CA GLU A 218 -0.90 17.83 -12.35
C GLU A 218 0.11 16.77 -11.91
N GLU A 219 -0.31 15.79 -11.11
CA GLU A 219 0.54 14.67 -10.69
C GLU A 219 0.92 13.76 -11.86
N GLN A 220 -0.02 13.49 -12.78
CA GLN A 220 0.26 12.74 -14.02
C GLN A 220 1.22 13.49 -14.95
N GLU A 221 1.03 14.80 -15.13
CA GLU A 221 1.92 15.63 -15.96
C GLU A 221 3.33 15.67 -15.39
N LYS A 222 3.47 15.84 -14.06
CA LYS A 222 4.77 15.78 -13.38
C LYS A 222 5.42 14.40 -13.50
N ALA A 223 4.66 13.33 -13.26
CA ALA A 223 5.17 11.98 -13.42
C ALA A 223 5.61 11.69 -14.86
N ALA A 224 4.92 12.25 -15.86
CA ALA A 224 5.33 12.15 -17.26
C ALA A 224 6.64 12.91 -17.54
N GLU A 225 6.81 14.10 -16.96
CA GLU A 225 8.04 14.90 -17.07
C GLU A 225 9.23 14.19 -16.41
N ASP A 226 9.08 13.70 -15.17
CA ASP A 226 10.10 12.95 -14.44
C ASP A 226 10.51 11.70 -15.23
N ARG A 227 9.55 10.98 -15.82
CA ARG A 227 9.81 9.83 -16.70
C ARG A 227 10.59 10.25 -17.94
N ALA A 228 10.22 11.35 -18.61
CA ALA A 228 10.90 11.85 -19.79
C ALA A 228 12.34 12.31 -19.48
N GLU A 229 12.59 12.87 -18.30
CA GLU A 229 13.94 13.18 -17.82
C GLU A 229 14.77 11.92 -17.59
N ALA A 230 14.23 10.91 -16.90
CA ALA A 230 14.91 9.63 -16.68
C ALA A 230 15.29 8.94 -18.01
N ARG A 231 14.41 8.98 -19.01
CA ARG A 231 14.72 8.47 -20.36
C ARG A 231 15.86 9.24 -21.03
N ARG A 232 15.91 10.56 -20.90
CA ARG A 232 17.03 11.36 -21.43
C ARG A 232 18.34 11.04 -20.71
N ALA A 233 18.28 10.75 -19.41
CA ALA A 233 19.43 10.42 -18.60
C ALA A 233 19.99 9.00 -18.86
N CYS A 234 19.16 8.05 -19.33
CA CYS A 234 19.58 6.67 -19.59
C CYS A 234 20.58 6.53 -20.76
N GLY A 235 20.68 7.56 -21.61
CA GLY A 235 21.63 7.63 -22.73
C GLY A 235 21.21 6.84 -23.97
N ILE A 236 20.00 6.28 -23.98
CA ILE A 236 19.45 5.57 -25.14
C ILE A 236 18.88 6.57 -26.13
N VAL A 237 19.28 6.45 -27.39
CA VAL A 237 18.76 7.26 -28.49
C VAL A 237 17.86 6.40 -29.37
N TRP A 238 16.57 6.66 -29.27
CA TRP A 238 15.54 6.14 -30.16
C TRP A 238 15.49 6.97 -31.45
N THR A 239 15.18 6.33 -32.58
CA THR A 239 14.92 7.02 -33.85
C THR A 239 13.51 6.69 -34.31
N ASP A 240 13.02 7.45 -35.28
CA ASP A 240 11.69 7.25 -35.86
C ASP A 240 11.51 5.83 -36.45
N ASP A 241 12.62 5.15 -36.79
CA ASP A 241 12.58 3.78 -37.30
C ASP A 241 12.32 2.73 -36.20
N ASP A 242 12.58 3.02 -34.92
CA ASP A 242 12.35 2.03 -33.85
C ASP A 242 10.99 2.12 -33.19
N VAL A 243 10.43 3.31 -33.16
CA VAL A 243 9.37 3.65 -32.24
C VAL A 243 8.18 4.15 -33.04
N ASP A 244 7.06 3.44 -32.96
CA ASP A 244 5.77 4.09 -33.16
C ASP A 244 5.50 4.93 -31.90
N PRO A 245 5.54 6.27 -31.99
CA PRO A 245 5.46 7.15 -30.82
C PRO A 245 4.16 6.94 -30.03
N VAL A 246 3.05 6.61 -30.72
CA VAL A 246 1.75 6.37 -30.07
C VAL A 246 1.77 5.04 -29.32
N ALA A 247 2.31 4.00 -29.94
CA ALA A 247 2.43 2.67 -29.34
C ALA A 247 3.35 2.70 -28.11
N TYR A 248 4.47 3.41 -28.22
CA TYR A 248 5.50 3.52 -27.18
C TYR A 248 5.05 4.30 -25.95
N GLU A 249 4.35 5.44 -26.14
CA GLU A 249 3.80 6.20 -25.03
C GLU A 249 2.64 5.47 -24.33
N SER A 250 1.82 4.76 -25.09
CA SER A 250 0.68 4.00 -24.54
C SER A 250 1.07 2.65 -23.95
N GLY A 251 2.32 2.20 -24.11
CA GLY A 251 2.79 0.87 -23.71
C GLY A 251 2.12 -0.27 -24.48
N LYS A 252 1.49 0.02 -25.62
CA LYS A 252 0.85 -0.98 -26.48
C LYS A 252 1.85 -1.42 -27.55
N ALA A 253 1.95 -2.71 -27.81
CA ALA A 253 2.78 -3.20 -28.90
C ALA A 253 2.22 -2.73 -30.26
N PRO A 254 3.04 -2.13 -31.16
CA PRO A 254 2.65 -1.95 -32.53
C PRO A 254 2.45 -3.34 -33.18
N PRO A 255 1.69 -3.42 -34.29
CA PRO A 255 1.62 -4.64 -35.08
C PRO A 255 3.01 -4.98 -35.61
N CYS A 256 3.64 -5.99 -35.01
CA CYS A 256 4.91 -6.55 -35.48
C CYS A 256 4.64 -7.30 -36.80
N ASP A 257 5.33 -6.93 -37.87
CA ASP A 257 5.18 -7.55 -39.19
C ASP A 257 5.91 -8.90 -39.32
N GLY A 258 6.56 -9.34 -38.23
CA GLY A 258 7.33 -10.58 -38.14
C GLY A 258 8.63 -10.57 -38.96
N LYS A 259 9.00 -9.46 -39.61
CA LYS A 259 10.10 -9.44 -40.58
C LYS A 259 11.48 -9.21 -39.96
N ASP A 260 11.57 -8.63 -38.76
CA ASP A 260 12.85 -8.37 -38.09
C ASP A 260 12.85 -8.71 -36.59
N TRP A 261 12.98 -10.00 -36.30
CA TRP A 261 13.10 -10.50 -34.92
C TRP A 261 14.35 -9.99 -34.22
N ALA A 262 15.42 -9.85 -34.98
CA ALA A 262 16.72 -9.42 -34.48
C ALA A 262 16.62 -8.02 -33.90
N LEU A 263 16.04 -7.13 -34.68
CA LEU A 263 15.76 -5.78 -34.24
C LEU A 263 14.74 -5.74 -33.11
N SER A 264 13.70 -6.59 -33.14
CA SER A 264 12.71 -6.67 -32.06
C SER A 264 13.33 -7.07 -30.71
N PHE A 265 14.26 -8.03 -30.70
CA PHE A 265 14.98 -8.42 -29.49
C PHE A 265 15.87 -7.27 -28.98
N CYS A 266 16.66 -6.65 -29.87
CA CYS A 266 17.48 -5.49 -29.53
C CYS A 266 16.63 -4.34 -28.96
N ARG A 267 15.47 -4.06 -29.56
CA ARG A 267 14.53 -3.05 -29.06
C ARG A 267 13.96 -3.42 -27.70
N THR A 268 13.62 -4.68 -27.46
CA THR A 268 13.17 -5.12 -26.13
C THR A 268 14.27 -4.93 -25.08
N VAL A 269 15.53 -5.25 -25.40
CA VAL A 269 16.68 -5.03 -24.53
C VAL A 269 16.84 -3.53 -24.22
N LEU A 270 16.90 -2.67 -25.24
CA LEU A 270 17.02 -1.22 -25.06
C LEU A 270 15.85 -0.65 -24.27
N TRP A 271 14.63 -1.05 -24.62
CA TRP A 271 13.43 -0.63 -23.91
C TRP A 271 13.47 -1.06 -22.45
N SER A 272 13.95 -2.26 -22.15
CA SER A 272 14.03 -2.71 -20.77
C SER A 272 15.07 -1.94 -19.93
N ILE A 273 16.19 -1.51 -20.53
CA ILE A 273 17.14 -0.61 -19.88
C ILE A 273 16.52 0.78 -19.66
N ASP A 274 15.78 1.29 -20.66
CA ASP A 274 15.02 2.54 -20.53
C ASP A 274 14.03 2.48 -19.35
N GLN A 275 13.26 1.40 -19.29
CA GLN A 275 12.29 1.18 -18.20
C GLN A 275 12.99 1.04 -16.84
N LEU A 276 14.16 0.41 -16.79
CA LEU A 276 14.93 0.32 -15.56
C LEU A 276 15.37 1.69 -15.06
N ALA A 277 15.84 2.56 -15.95
CA ALA A 277 16.21 3.94 -15.61
C ALA A 277 15.00 4.76 -15.14
N VAL A 278 13.85 4.62 -15.84
CA VAL A 278 12.58 5.27 -15.48
C VAL A 278 12.11 4.91 -14.07
N GLU A 279 12.28 3.65 -13.66
CA GLU A 279 11.91 3.19 -12.32
C GLU A 279 13.02 3.42 -11.27
N GLY A 280 14.00 4.28 -11.56
CA GLY A 280 15.06 4.69 -10.63
C GLY A 280 16.25 3.74 -10.54
N GLY A 281 16.39 2.81 -11.49
CA GLY A 281 17.59 2.01 -11.66
C GLY A 281 18.79 2.81 -12.18
N PRO A 282 20.00 2.22 -12.18
CA PRO A 282 21.20 2.92 -12.60
C PRO A 282 21.14 3.28 -14.09
N CYS A 283 21.46 4.54 -14.39
CA CYS A 283 21.65 5.00 -15.76
C CYS A 283 23.02 4.55 -16.29
N MET A 284 23.13 4.37 -17.61
CA MET A 284 24.39 3.99 -18.22
C MET A 284 25.34 5.19 -18.26
N PRO A 285 26.56 5.11 -17.68
CA PRO A 285 27.47 6.24 -17.65
C PRO A 285 27.99 6.55 -19.06
N LYS A 286 28.25 7.84 -19.33
CA LYS A 286 28.96 8.27 -20.54
C LYS A 286 30.40 7.76 -20.49
N ASP A 287 30.93 7.40 -21.65
CA ASP A 287 32.28 6.87 -21.86
C ASP A 287 32.58 5.56 -21.10
N ALA A 288 31.54 4.81 -20.74
CA ALA A 288 31.68 3.61 -19.94
C ALA A 288 32.03 2.36 -20.76
N HIS A 289 32.75 1.45 -20.12
CA HIS A 289 32.76 0.03 -20.47
C HIS A 289 31.54 -0.60 -19.80
N ILE A 290 30.63 -1.13 -20.61
CA ILE A 290 29.39 -1.75 -20.15
C ILE A 290 29.46 -3.24 -20.42
N THR A 291 29.24 -4.03 -19.38
CA THR A 291 29.16 -5.48 -19.51
C THR A 291 27.70 -5.90 -19.29
N ALA A 292 27.09 -6.47 -20.33
CA ALA A 292 25.72 -6.95 -20.31
C ALA A 292 25.72 -8.48 -20.40
N TRP A 293 25.18 -9.13 -19.38
CA TRP A 293 25.09 -10.59 -19.34
C TRP A 293 23.74 -11.05 -19.88
N PHE A 294 23.75 -12.08 -20.71
CA PHE A 294 22.55 -12.76 -21.19
C PHE A 294 22.58 -14.18 -20.68
N VAL A 295 21.68 -14.46 -19.74
CA VAL A 295 21.61 -15.70 -18.99
C VAL A 295 20.42 -16.51 -19.48
N GLY A 296 20.66 -17.77 -19.83
CA GLY A 296 19.59 -18.71 -20.17
C GLY A 296 18.92 -18.47 -21.52
N ALA A 297 19.57 -17.74 -22.45
CA ALA A 297 19.10 -17.62 -23.82
C ALA A 297 18.96 -19.03 -24.43
N SER A 298 17.72 -19.54 -24.46
CA SER A 298 17.43 -20.95 -24.66
C SER A 298 17.69 -21.44 -26.09
N SER A 299 17.88 -20.53 -27.07
CA SER A 299 18.29 -20.94 -28.40
C SER A 299 19.42 -20.10 -28.98
N THR A 300 20.26 -20.75 -29.79
CA THR A 300 21.22 -20.07 -30.67
C THR A 300 20.52 -19.07 -31.61
N CYS A 301 19.19 -19.16 -31.79
CA CYS A 301 18.41 -18.22 -32.58
C CYS A 301 18.37 -16.83 -31.94
N GLU A 302 18.01 -16.65 -30.67
CA GLU A 302 17.93 -15.31 -30.06
C GLU A 302 19.29 -14.57 -30.07
N LEU A 303 20.38 -15.33 -30.07
CA LEU A 303 21.73 -14.80 -30.07
C LEU A 303 22.26 -14.44 -31.45
N ARG A 304 21.91 -15.21 -32.49
CA ARG A 304 22.11 -14.79 -33.88
C ARG A 304 21.32 -13.52 -34.22
N LEU A 305 20.21 -13.34 -33.52
CA LEU A 305 19.31 -12.21 -33.63
C LEU A 305 19.82 -10.99 -32.85
N LEU A 306 20.77 -11.14 -31.91
CA LEU A 306 21.35 -10.00 -31.21
C LEU A 306 22.28 -9.20 -32.15
N GLN A 307 21.74 -8.14 -32.75
CA GLN A 307 22.50 -7.22 -33.57
C GLN A 307 23.28 -6.23 -32.69
N ALA A 308 24.49 -6.63 -32.30
CA ALA A 308 25.44 -5.79 -31.56
C ALA A 308 25.58 -4.36 -32.13
N LYS A 309 25.62 -4.24 -33.46
CA LYS A 309 25.68 -2.94 -34.16
C LYS A 309 24.42 -2.09 -33.92
N ALA A 310 23.24 -2.71 -33.96
CA ALA A 310 21.97 -2.03 -33.74
C ALA A 310 21.85 -1.54 -32.29
N LEU A 311 22.30 -2.35 -31.31
CA LEU A 311 22.38 -1.93 -29.91
C LEU A 311 23.31 -0.74 -29.73
N MET A 312 24.54 -0.82 -30.24
CA MET A 312 25.52 0.26 -30.08
C MET A 312 25.11 1.56 -30.75
N ALA A 313 24.45 1.50 -31.91
CA ALA A 313 23.94 2.68 -32.59
C ALA A 313 22.98 3.49 -31.69
N ARG A 314 22.35 2.84 -30.69
CA ARG A 314 21.39 3.48 -29.76
C ARG A 314 22.02 3.87 -28.45
N LEU A 315 23.30 3.56 -28.27
CA LEU A 315 24.07 3.79 -27.07
C LEU A 315 25.30 4.66 -27.39
N PRO A 316 25.11 5.89 -27.90
CA PRO A 316 26.23 6.73 -28.33
C PRO A 316 27.18 7.11 -27.19
N GLY A 317 26.71 7.06 -25.94
CA GLY A 317 27.54 7.30 -24.75
C GLY A 317 28.41 6.10 -24.34
N VAL A 318 28.24 4.92 -24.94
CA VAL A 318 28.97 3.70 -24.55
C VAL A 318 30.19 3.52 -25.46
N LYS A 319 31.38 3.42 -24.87
CA LYS A 319 32.63 3.21 -25.64
C LYS A 319 32.85 1.73 -25.93
N THR A 320 32.72 0.90 -24.90
CA THR A 320 32.91 -0.54 -25.02
C THR A 320 31.68 -1.24 -24.49
N LEU A 321 31.07 -2.10 -25.30
CA LEU A 321 29.98 -2.98 -24.89
C LEU A 321 30.47 -4.43 -24.96
N GLU A 322 30.53 -5.08 -23.80
CA GLU A 322 30.84 -6.49 -23.69
C GLU A 322 29.55 -7.29 -23.45
N LEU A 323 29.18 -8.12 -24.41
CA LEU A 323 28.04 -9.01 -24.36
C LEU A 323 28.54 -10.39 -23.92
N VAL A 324 28.17 -10.81 -22.70
CA VAL A 324 28.57 -12.12 -22.16
C VAL A 324 27.37 -13.04 -22.16
N LEU A 325 27.47 -14.13 -22.91
CA LEU A 325 26.39 -15.10 -23.09
C LEU A 325 26.65 -16.32 -22.20
N ILE A 326 25.73 -16.61 -21.27
CA ILE A 326 25.90 -17.60 -20.21
C ILE A 326 24.77 -18.63 -20.23
N GLY A 327 25.11 -19.92 -20.17
CA GLY A 327 24.14 -20.98 -19.90
C GLY A 327 23.38 -21.48 -21.13
N PHE A 328 24.10 -21.87 -22.18
CA PHE A 328 23.53 -22.61 -23.31
C PHE A 328 23.25 -24.06 -22.90
N LEU A 329 22.14 -24.28 -22.22
CA LEU A 329 21.56 -25.61 -22.05
C LEU A 329 20.46 -25.71 -23.11
N GLY A 330 20.80 -26.21 -24.30
CA GLY A 330 19.79 -26.56 -25.29
C GLY A 330 18.74 -27.47 -24.64
N ASP A 331 17.47 -27.29 -25.02
CA ASP A 331 16.33 -27.97 -24.40
C ASP A 331 16.60 -29.48 -24.22
N LEU A 332 16.52 -29.94 -22.97
CA LEU A 332 16.33 -31.36 -22.69
C LEU A 332 14.89 -31.70 -23.06
N ASP A 333 14.69 -32.19 -24.28
CA ASP A 333 13.42 -32.77 -24.71
C ASP A 333 13.05 -33.93 -23.76
N PRO A 334 11.87 -33.90 -23.10
CA PRO A 334 11.42 -35.01 -22.25
C PRO A 334 11.20 -36.31 -23.04
N ASP A 335 10.99 -36.24 -24.36
CA ASP A 335 10.53 -37.38 -25.17
C ASP A 335 11.47 -37.77 -26.34
N ASN A 336 12.79 -37.86 -26.08
CA ASN A 336 13.78 -38.70 -26.81
C ASN A 336 14.83 -37.95 -27.70
N LYS A 337 16.09 -38.31 -27.42
CA LYS A 337 17.37 -38.06 -28.12
C LYS A 337 18.11 -36.76 -27.80
N ARG A 338 19.23 -36.96 -27.08
CA ARG A 338 20.37 -36.03 -26.94
C ARG A 338 20.81 -35.52 -28.30
N ILE A 339 20.25 -34.42 -28.76
CA ILE A 339 20.88 -33.57 -29.74
C ILE A 339 21.12 -32.25 -29.01
N PRO A 340 22.27 -32.06 -28.35
CA PRO A 340 22.70 -30.70 -28.02
C PRO A 340 22.57 -29.88 -29.30
N ASP A 341 22.01 -28.67 -29.23
CA ASP A 341 21.85 -27.78 -30.38
C ASP A 341 23.12 -27.91 -31.26
N PRO A 342 23.02 -28.54 -32.46
CA PRO A 342 24.15 -29.26 -33.08
C PRO A 342 25.28 -28.34 -33.57
N GLN A 343 25.23 -27.06 -33.22
CA GLN A 343 26.20 -26.03 -33.58
C GLN A 343 26.80 -25.29 -32.38
N ILE A 344 26.50 -25.63 -31.12
CA ILE A 344 27.17 -24.96 -29.97
C ILE A 344 28.69 -25.19 -30.00
N GLY A 345 29.14 -26.37 -30.42
CA GLY A 345 30.56 -26.69 -30.56
C GLY A 345 31.29 -25.92 -31.67
N SER A 346 30.57 -25.22 -32.57
CA SER A 346 31.18 -24.40 -33.63
C SER A 346 31.32 -22.92 -33.26
N LEU A 347 30.71 -22.47 -32.16
CA LEU A 347 30.91 -21.11 -31.66
C LEU A 347 32.25 -21.06 -30.92
N SER A 348 33.21 -20.30 -31.45
CA SER A 348 34.46 -20.01 -30.74
C SER A 348 34.16 -19.32 -29.40
N LYS A 349 34.99 -19.60 -28.37
CA LYS A 349 34.87 -18.98 -27.03
C LYS A 349 34.72 -17.45 -27.07
N THR A 350 35.28 -16.82 -28.10
CA THR A 350 35.01 -15.44 -28.48
C THR A 350 34.31 -15.46 -29.82
N VAL A 351 33.03 -15.04 -29.87
CA VAL A 351 32.22 -15.07 -31.10
C VAL A 351 32.61 -13.95 -32.06
N GLY A 352 33.20 -12.87 -31.55
CA GLY A 352 33.80 -11.84 -32.39
C GLY A 352 34.03 -10.54 -31.63
N GLU A 353 34.99 -9.77 -32.13
CA GLU A 353 35.14 -8.35 -31.83
C GLU A 353 34.66 -7.57 -33.06
N THR A 354 33.76 -6.63 -32.87
CA THR A 354 33.25 -5.76 -33.94
C THR A 354 33.45 -4.31 -33.54
N ILE A 355 34.20 -3.58 -34.36
CA ILE A 355 34.32 -2.13 -34.27
C ILE A 355 33.10 -1.53 -35.00
N VAL A 356 32.30 -0.73 -34.30
CA VAL A 356 31.02 -0.18 -34.82
C VAL A 356 31.16 1.28 -35.25
N GLY A 357 32.21 1.98 -34.80
CA GLY A 357 32.55 3.34 -35.19
C GLY A 357 34.04 3.63 -34.93
N GLU A 358 34.46 4.90 -34.96
CA GLU A 358 35.87 5.27 -34.74
C GLU A 358 36.37 4.88 -33.33
N ASP A 359 35.53 5.05 -32.30
CA ASP A 359 35.89 4.83 -30.89
C ASP A 359 35.00 3.80 -30.17
N GLN A 360 34.07 3.13 -30.88
CA GLN A 360 33.11 2.21 -30.29
C GLN A 360 33.43 0.75 -30.61
N LYS A 361 33.55 -0.06 -29.55
CA LYS A 361 33.91 -1.48 -29.63
C LYS A 361 32.84 -2.35 -29.01
N VAL A 362 32.46 -3.42 -29.71
CA VAL A 362 31.63 -4.50 -29.14
C VAL A 362 32.41 -5.79 -29.10
N THR A 363 32.40 -6.45 -27.95
CA THR A 363 32.95 -7.79 -27.78
C THR A 363 31.84 -8.75 -27.39
N VAL A 364 31.77 -9.90 -28.07
CA VAL A 364 30.83 -10.96 -27.71
C VAL A 364 31.61 -12.15 -27.19
N ARG A 365 31.38 -12.48 -25.91
CA ARG A 365 32.00 -13.60 -25.20
C ARG A 365 30.96 -14.66 -24.90
N VAL A 366 31.29 -15.93 -25.15
CA VAL A 366 30.41 -17.07 -24.85
C VAL A 366 31.02 -17.93 -23.76
N ILE A 367 30.28 -18.12 -22.67
CA ILE A 367 30.63 -19.04 -21.59
C ILE A 367 29.79 -20.32 -21.77
N GLN A 368 30.44 -21.36 -22.32
CA GLN A 368 29.81 -22.64 -22.68
C GLN A 368 29.52 -23.57 -21.48
N ARG A 369 29.35 -23.03 -20.27
CA ARG A 369 29.09 -23.83 -19.06
C ARG A 369 27.75 -23.50 -18.45
N THR A 370 27.34 -24.27 -17.45
CA THR A 370 26.15 -23.91 -16.67
C THR A 370 26.37 -22.55 -16.02
N LEU A 371 25.27 -21.86 -15.73
CA LEU A 371 25.33 -20.59 -15.03
C LEU A 371 26.00 -20.73 -13.65
N GLN A 372 25.80 -21.86 -12.97
CA GLN A 372 26.50 -22.17 -11.73
C GLN A 372 28.01 -22.30 -11.95
N ASP A 373 28.44 -23.01 -12.99
CA ASP A 373 29.87 -23.12 -13.32
C ASP A 373 30.48 -21.77 -13.70
N ALA A 374 29.74 -20.93 -14.44
CA ALA A 374 30.18 -19.59 -14.79
C ALA A 374 30.35 -18.75 -13.52
N LEU A 375 29.38 -18.83 -12.60
CA LEU A 375 29.44 -18.15 -11.31
C LEU A 375 30.63 -18.62 -10.47
N GLU A 376 30.83 -19.93 -10.34
CA GLU A 376 31.88 -20.52 -9.50
C GLU A 376 33.29 -20.35 -10.06
N ASN A 377 33.47 -20.43 -11.38
CA ASN A 377 34.81 -20.44 -11.98
C ASN A 377 35.29 -19.08 -12.49
N GLU A 378 34.37 -18.20 -12.92
CA GLU A 378 34.76 -16.92 -13.55
C GLU A 378 34.27 -15.69 -12.78
N LEU A 379 33.20 -15.78 -12.00
CA LEU A 379 32.48 -14.58 -11.50
C LEU A 379 32.47 -14.43 -9.97
N MET A 380 32.75 -15.50 -9.25
CA MET A 380 33.00 -15.50 -7.82
C MET A 380 34.50 -15.67 -7.62
N PRO A 381 35.27 -14.62 -7.26
CA PRO A 381 36.55 -14.88 -6.65
C PRO A 381 36.29 -15.78 -5.44
N ALA A 382 37.14 -16.78 -5.23
CA ALA A 382 37.07 -17.61 -4.03
C ALA A 382 36.96 -16.69 -2.81
N PRO A 383 36.09 -16.98 -1.83
CA PRO A 383 36.07 -16.21 -0.59
C PRO A 383 37.52 -16.13 -0.07
N PRO A 384 37.97 -14.94 0.39
CA PRO A 384 39.36 -14.76 0.78
C PRO A 384 39.76 -15.89 1.72
N GLY A 385 40.84 -16.58 1.39
CA GLY A 385 41.30 -17.71 2.17
C GLY A 385 41.51 -17.29 3.63
N PRO A 386 41.44 -18.21 4.61
CA PRO A 386 41.69 -17.87 6.01
C PRO A 386 43.04 -17.15 6.21
N SER A 387 44.03 -17.35 5.32
CA SER A 387 45.29 -16.59 5.29
C SER A 387 45.12 -15.12 4.90
N GLU A 388 44.32 -14.79 3.87
CA GLU A 388 44.05 -13.40 3.46
C GLU A 388 43.18 -12.65 4.47
N ILE A 389 42.31 -13.35 5.19
CA ILE A 389 41.54 -12.78 6.31
C ILE A 389 42.48 -12.42 7.47
N VAL A 390 43.48 -13.27 7.75
CA VAL A 390 44.49 -13.01 8.77
C VAL A 390 45.45 -11.89 8.34
N GLU A 391 45.85 -11.83 7.07
CA GLU A 391 46.66 -10.73 6.52
C GLU A 391 45.91 -9.40 6.53
N ARG A 392 44.64 -9.35 6.08
CA ARG A 392 43.83 -8.12 6.18
C ARG A 392 43.54 -7.69 7.61
N ALA A 393 43.36 -8.65 8.53
CA ALA A 393 43.24 -8.35 9.96
C ALA A 393 44.57 -7.84 10.55
N ALA A 394 45.71 -8.31 10.04
CA ALA A 394 47.03 -7.83 10.44
C ALA A 394 47.34 -6.44 9.86
N GLU A 395 46.98 -6.15 8.62
CA GLU A 395 47.13 -4.84 7.98
C GLU A 395 46.27 -3.77 8.66
N LEU A 396 45.01 -4.09 8.99
CA LEU A 396 44.13 -3.20 9.77
C LEU A 396 44.63 -2.98 11.20
N SER A 397 45.45 -3.88 11.74
CA SER A 397 46.06 -3.73 13.08
C SER A 397 47.36 -2.90 13.08
N LEU A 398 47.99 -2.72 11.92
CA LEU A 398 49.24 -1.95 11.78
C LEU A 398 48.98 -0.47 11.46
N ASP A 399 47.86 -0.13 10.80
CA ASP A 399 47.49 1.26 10.51
C ASP A 399 46.97 2.04 11.73
N GLU A 400 46.53 1.37 12.81
CA GLU A 400 46.16 2.04 14.07
C GLU A 400 47.36 2.38 14.97
N ALA A 401 48.58 1.92 14.62
CA ALA A 401 49.78 2.13 15.44
C ALA A 401 50.76 3.18 14.86
N ALA A 402 50.56 3.67 13.63
CA ALA A 402 51.51 4.56 12.95
C ALA A 402 50.91 5.95 12.66
N SER A 403 50.64 6.73 13.71
CA SER A 403 50.45 8.18 13.56
C SER A 403 50.99 8.99 14.74
N VAL A 404 52.29 8.83 15.06
CA VAL A 404 53.06 9.81 15.86
C VAL A 404 54.51 9.90 15.36
N GLU A 405 54.82 11.07 14.76
CA GLU A 405 56.10 11.80 14.65
C GLU A 405 57.35 11.28 13.89
N HIS A 406 57.73 12.13 12.92
CA HIS A 406 59.02 12.82 12.72
C HIS A 406 59.91 12.51 11.50
N ASN A 407 60.34 13.63 10.89
CA ASN A 407 61.28 13.86 9.77
C ASN A 407 62.66 13.21 9.98
N SER A 408 63.30 12.73 8.90
CA SER A 408 64.41 13.43 8.18
C SER A 408 65.28 12.50 7.32
N GLU A 409 65.76 13.04 6.19
CA GLU A 409 67.02 12.78 5.46
C GLU A 409 67.26 11.49 4.63
N GLU A 410 67.12 11.69 3.31
CA GLU A 410 68.03 11.42 2.17
C GLU A 410 69.30 10.49 2.22
N VAL A 411 69.44 9.73 1.10
CA VAL A 411 70.60 9.13 0.36
C VAL A 411 71.17 7.72 0.75
N PRO A 412 71.93 6.98 -0.13
CA PRO A 412 71.43 5.87 -0.98
C PRO A 412 72.24 4.54 -0.91
N ASP A 413 71.87 3.60 -1.78
CA ASP A 413 72.62 2.43 -2.34
C ASP A 413 73.11 1.31 -1.40
N GLU A 414 72.58 0.10 -1.60
CA GLU A 414 73.40 -1.06 -2.02
C GLU A 414 72.55 -2.29 -2.41
N ALA A 415 73.15 -3.10 -3.28
CA ALA A 415 72.54 -4.15 -4.08
C ALA A 415 72.30 -5.50 -3.37
N THR A 416 71.70 -6.44 -4.14
CA THR A 416 71.83 -7.92 -4.11
C THR A 416 70.64 -8.70 -3.49
N PRO A 417 70.32 -9.96 -3.91
CA PRO A 417 70.38 -10.63 -5.22
C PRO A 417 69.02 -11.21 -5.70
N CYS A 418 68.99 -11.58 -6.99
CA CYS A 418 67.99 -12.40 -7.65
C CYS A 418 67.64 -13.70 -6.90
N ARG A 419 66.34 -13.98 -6.79
CA ARG A 419 65.76 -15.30 -6.49
C ARG A 419 64.90 -15.78 -7.69
N PRO A 420 64.78 -17.10 -7.89
CA PRO A 420 64.41 -17.67 -9.19
C PRO A 420 62.91 -17.67 -9.42
N ALA A 421 62.57 -17.73 -10.71
CA ALA A 421 61.23 -17.82 -11.28
C ALA A 421 60.34 -18.85 -10.55
N SER A 422 59.35 -18.33 -9.83
CA SER A 422 58.16 -19.06 -9.43
C SER A 422 57.13 -18.96 -10.55
N SER A 423 56.50 -20.09 -10.85
CA SER A 423 55.35 -20.29 -11.73
C SER A 423 54.36 -19.12 -11.71
N GLN A 424 53.99 -18.64 -12.90
CA GLN A 424 52.85 -17.76 -13.12
C GLN A 424 51.56 -18.47 -12.70
N GLU A 425 51.20 -18.35 -11.43
CA GLU A 425 49.80 -18.40 -11.03
C GLU A 425 49.17 -17.10 -11.52
N SER A 426 48.24 -17.21 -12.46
CA SER A 426 47.41 -16.08 -12.86
C SER A 426 46.57 -15.65 -11.66
N SER A 427 47.06 -14.68 -10.89
CA SER A 427 46.29 -14.02 -9.84
C SER A 427 45.09 -13.36 -10.52
N GLY A 428 43.96 -14.07 -10.54
CA GLY A 428 42.74 -13.60 -11.18
C GLY A 428 42.27 -12.34 -10.48
N ALA A 429 42.37 -11.19 -11.17
CA ALA A 429 41.81 -9.94 -10.67
C ALA A 429 40.32 -10.16 -10.33
N PRO A 430 39.82 -9.59 -9.21
CA PRO A 430 38.43 -9.74 -8.81
C PRO A 430 37.53 -9.30 -9.96
N THR A 431 36.67 -10.20 -10.42
CA THR A 431 35.79 -9.93 -11.54
C THR A 431 34.73 -8.90 -11.15
N VAL A 432 34.71 -7.80 -11.89
CA VAL A 432 33.73 -6.72 -11.72
C VAL A 432 32.35 -7.27 -12.09
N PRO A 433 31.31 -7.07 -11.24
CA PRO A 433 29.96 -7.50 -11.57
C PRO A 433 29.48 -6.80 -12.87
N PRO A 434 28.57 -7.43 -13.63
CA PRO A 434 28.07 -6.83 -14.86
C PRO A 434 27.29 -5.56 -14.56
N SER A 435 27.29 -4.65 -15.53
CA SER A 435 26.50 -3.42 -15.46
C SER A 435 25.00 -3.73 -15.50
N VAL A 436 24.60 -4.77 -16.23
CA VAL A 436 23.21 -5.24 -16.34
C VAL A 436 23.17 -6.73 -16.68
N CYS A 437 22.16 -7.44 -16.17
CA CYS A 437 21.91 -8.84 -16.50
C CYS A 437 20.52 -8.99 -17.12
N PHE A 438 20.44 -9.70 -18.25
CA PHE A 438 19.21 -10.11 -18.91
C PHE A 438 19.03 -11.60 -18.75
N ILE A 439 17.88 -12.02 -18.23
CA ILE A 439 17.49 -13.42 -18.17
C ILE A 439 16.44 -13.62 -19.25
N ALA A 440 16.85 -14.19 -20.37
CA ALA A 440 15.99 -14.34 -21.53
C ALA A 440 15.28 -15.69 -21.50
N HIS A 441 13.95 -15.69 -21.64
CA HIS A 441 13.14 -16.91 -21.74
C HIS A 441 13.32 -17.93 -20.58
N PRO A 442 13.44 -17.52 -19.31
CA PRO A 442 13.85 -18.47 -18.28
C PRO A 442 12.83 -19.56 -17.92
N GLN A 443 11.54 -19.42 -18.29
CA GLN A 443 10.45 -20.24 -17.74
C GLN A 443 10.70 -20.51 -16.24
N LEU A 444 10.80 -19.45 -15.43
CA LEU A 444 11.40 -19.55 -14.08
C LEU A 444 10.72 -20.59 -13.21
N HIS A 445 9.40 -20.76 -13.33
CA HIS A 445 8.66 -21.84 -12.67
C HIS A 445 9.23 -23.24 -12.97
N ARG A 446 9.59 -23.52 -14.22
CA ARG A 446 10.07 -24.84 -14.67
C ARG A 446 11.55 -25.07 -14.34
N TYR A 447 12.38 -24.05 -14.50
CA TYR A 447 13.84 -24.15 -14.34
C TYR A 447 14.36 -23.42 -13.09
N PHE A 448 13.50 -23.24 -12.09
CA PHE A 448 13.84 -22.47 -10.90
C PHE A 448 15.09 -23.00 -10.20
N THR A 449 15.24 -24.32 -10.11
CA THR A 449 16.36 -24.95 -9.40
C THR A 449 17.69 -24.56 -10.03
N GLU A 450 17.72 -24.47 -11.36
CA GLU A 450 18.87 -24.11 -12.18
C GLU A 450 19.17 -22.61 -12.11
N PHE A 451 18.14 -21.76 -12.12
CA PHE A 451 18.32 -20.30 -12.01
C PHE A 451 18.53 -19.80 -10.58
N TYR A 452 18.13 -20.56 -9.56
CA TYR A 452 18.15 -20.13 -8.16
C TYR A 452 19.51 -19.61 -7.69
N PRO A 453 20.65 -20.32 -7.91
CA PRO A 453 21.95 -19.83 -7.45
C PRO A 453 22.31 -18.46 -8.04
N ALA A 454 21.97 -18.25 -9.30
CA ALA A 454 22.27 -17.01 -10.00
C ALA A 454 21.34 -15.87 -9.61
N LEU A 455 20.05 -16.13 -9.49
CA LEU A 455 19.10 -15.15 -8.99
C LEU A 455 19.51 -14.69 -7.59
N SER A 456 19.86 -15.64 -6.72
CA SER A 456 20.39 -15.33 -5.38
C SER A 456 21.64 -14.46 -5.46
N TRP A 457 22.60 -14.79 -6.34
CA TRP A 457 23.82 -14.01 -6.53
C TRP A 457 23.53 -12.59 -7.04
N LEU A 458 22.69 -12.45 -8.06
CA LEU A 458 22.30 -11.17 -8.67
C LEU A 458 21.60 -10.26 -7.66
N ILE A 459 20.68 -10.82 -6.85
CA ILE A 459 19.99 -10.11 -5.76
C ILE A 459 21.00 -9.64 -4.70
N GLN A 460 21.92 -10.50 -4.27
CA GLN A 460 22.91 -10.14 -3.24
C GLN A 460 23.87 -9.06 -3.71
N ARG A 461 24.33 -9.15 -4.97
CA ARG A 461 25.29 -8.21 -5.56
C ARG A 461 24.66 -6.92 -6.07
N HIS A 462 23.34 -6.76 -5.93
CA HIS A 462 22.61 -5.59 -6.42
C HIS A 462 22.86 -5.34 -7.91
N VAL A 463 22.96 -6.42 -8.69
CA VAL A 463 23.10 -6.34 -10.14
C VAL A 463 21.73 -6.00 -10.72
N PRO A 464 21.62 -4.92 -11.53
CA PRO A 464 20.37 -4.61 -12.20
C PRO A 464 20.02 -5.75 -13.16
N THR A 465 18.89 -6.40 -12.91
CA THR A 465 18.52 -7.62 -13.62
C THR A 465 17.13 -7.48 -14.22
N ILE A 466 17.01 -7.89 -15.48
CA ILE A 466 15.78 -7.84 -16.25
C ILE A 466 15.48 -9.25 -16.74
N VAL A 467 14.35 -9.78 -16.30
CA VAL A 467 13.77 -11.02 -16.84
C VAL A 467 12.93 -10.65 -18.05
N ILE A 468 13.30 -11.17 -19.21
CA ILE A 468 12.56 -11.01 -20.47
C ILE A 468 11.81 -12.31 -20.70
N GLY A 469 10.51 -12.31 -20.37
CA GLY A 469 9.71 -13.52 -20.31
C GLY A 469 9.14 -13.98 -21.66
N ALA A 470 8.58 -15.19 -21.66
CA ALA A 470 8.43 -16.00 -22.88
C ALA A 470 7.08 -15.86 -23.62
N SER A 471 6.90 -16.77 -24.58
CA SER A 471 5.88 -16.83 -25.65
C SER A 471 4.43 -16.77 -25.18
N GLU A 472 3.61 -15.88 -25.71
CA GLU A 472 2.16 -15.96 -25.49
C GLU A 472 1.55 -17.19 -26.20
N PRO A 473 0.70 -18.00 -25.52
CA PRO A 473 0.36 -17.95 -24.10
C PRO A 473 1.38 -18.68 -23.20
N ASP A 474 2.00 -17.97 -22.25
CA ASP A 474 2.84 -18.59 -21.21
C ASP A 474 2.15 -18.40 -19.84
N PRO A 475 1.72 -19.47 -19.16
CA PRO A 475 1.11 -19.37 -17.83
C PRO A 475 2.09 -18.85 -16.76
N SER A 476 3.41 -18.92 -16.99
CA SER A 476 4.46 -18.40 -16.09
C SER A 476 4.40 -16.89 -15.87
N TRP A 477 3.71 -16.20 -16.78
CA TRP A 477 3.45 -14.76 -16.83
C TRP A 477 3.00 -14.13 -15.50
N ASN A 478 2.30 -14.86 -14.63
CA ASN A 478 1.89 -14.35 -13.32
C ASN A 478 2.77 -14.85 -12.16
N GLN A 479 3.56 -15.89 -12.38
CA GLN A 479 4.33 -16.58 -11.35
C GLN A 479 5.71 -15.94 -11.17
N ASP A 480 6.37 -15.52 -12.25
CA ASP A 480 7.75 -15.03 -12.22
C ASP A 480 7.96 -13.86 -11.23
N GLU A 481 7.07 -12.86 -11.24
CA GLU A 481 7.16 -11.73 -10.29
C GLU A 481 6.97 -12.19 -8.83
N VAL A 482 6.04 -13.13 -8.60
CA VAL A 482 5.78 -13.70 -7.27
C VAL A 482 6.97 -14.51 -6.78
N LEU A 483 7.61 -15.27 -7.67
CA LEU A 483 8.82 -16.04 -7.39
C LEU A 483 9.99 -15.13 -7.04
N LEU A 484 10.23 -14.08 -7.83
CA LEU A 484 11.30 -13.11 -7.57
C LEU A 484 11.10 -12.37 -6.23
N LYS A 485 9.88 -11.89 -5.95
CA LYS A 485 9.55 -11.32 -4.63
C LYS A 485 9.75 -12.33 -3.51
N SER A 486 9.40 -13.59 -3.75
CA SER A 486 9.55 -14.68 -2.79
C SER A 486 11.00 -15.04 -2.50
N LEU A 487 11.91 -14.78 -3.44
CA LEU A 487 13.37 -14.83 -3.26
C LEU A 487 13.94 -13.63 -2.52
N GLY A 488 13.13 -12.59 -2.29
CA GLY A 488 13.55 -11.35 -1.65
C GLY A 488 14.15 -10.33 -2.62
N ALA A 489 13.92 -10.48 -3.93
CA ALA A 489 14.28 -9.46 -4.92
C ALA A 489 13.47 -8.18 -4.71
N ASN A 490 14.12 -7.03 -4.84
CA ASN A 490 13.45 -5.74 -4.85
C ASN A 490 13.03 -5.39 -6.28
N ILE A 491 11.77 -5.64 -6.60
CA ILE A 491 11.20 -5.39 -7.93
C ILE A 491 11.11 -3.88 -8.17
N LEU A 492 11.78 -3.40 -9.22
CA LEU A 492 11.71 -2.02 -9.68
C LEU A 492 10.68 -1.89 -10.81
N ILE A 493 10.83 -2.72 -11.83
CA ILE A 493 9.90 -2.80 -12.94
C ILE A 493 8.98 -3.98 -12.63
N GLY A 494 7.80 -3.67 -12.12
CA GLY A 494 6.70 -4.65 -12.13
C GLY A 494 6.47 -5.12 -13.55
N LYS A 495 5.81 -6.26 -13.71
CA LYS A 495 5.53 -6.82 -15.03
C LYS A 495 4.97 -5.79 -16.02
N ARG A 496 5.61 -5.69 -17.20
CA ARG A 496 5.18 -4.84 -18.32
C ARG A 496 5.25 -5.59 -19.63
N GLU A 497 4.26 -5.40 -20.49
CA GLU A 497 4.28 -5.96 -21.84
C GLU A 497 5.30 -5.20 -22.69
N SER A 498 6.17 -5.94 -23.38
CA SER A 498 7.10 -5.33 -24.33
C SER A 498 6.31 -4.80 -25.51
N PRO A 499 6.51 -3.53 -25.91
CA PRO A 499 5.95 -3.05 -27.16
C PRO A 499 6.67 -3.69 -28.36
N TYR A 500 7.75 -4.45 -28.18
CA TYR A 500 8.52 -5.05 -29.25
C TYR A 500 8.57 -6.59 -29.17
N PRO A 501 7.41 -7.28 -29.11
CA PRO A 501 7.41 -8.74 -29.04
C PRO A 501 8.01 -9.32 -30.33
N MET A 502 8.75 -10.42 -30.20
CA MET A 502 9.19 -11.20 -31.35
C MET A 502 8.05 -12.12 -31.78
N CYS A 503 7.47 -11.89 -32.97
CA CYS A 503 6.36 -12.72 -33.47
C CYS A 503 6.83 -13.72 -34.52
N LEU A 504 6.37 -14.98 -34.46
CA LEU A 504 6.67 -15.97 -35.50
C LEU A 504 6.13 -15.50 -36.88
N PRO A 505 6.92 -15.55 -37.98
CA PRO A 505 6.44 -15.18 -39.32
C PRO A 505 5.23 -15.99 -39.73
N ASP A 506 5.23 -17.28 -39.36
CA ASP A 506 4.16 -18.22 -39.69
C ASP A 506 3.01 -18.19 -38.68
N ASN A 507 3.21 -17.59 -37.50
CA ASN A 507 2.19 -17.50 -36.46
C ASN A 507 2.35 -16.22 -35.60
N PRO A 508 1.73 -15.08 -36.01
CA PRO A 508 1.85 -13.82 -35.30
C PRO A 508 1.21 -13.83 -33.89
N GLN A 509 0.44 -14.87 -33.53
CA GLN A 509 -0.10 -15.03 -32.18
C GLN A 509 0.97 -15.45 -31.16
N VAL A 510 2.04 -16.12 -31.63
CA VAL A 510 3.13 -16.53 -30.75
C VAL A 510 4.11 -15.38 -30.60
N ARG A 511 4.05 -14.73 -29.44
CA ARG A 511 4.86 -13.55 -29.10
C ARG A 511 5.93 -13.88 -28.09
N LYS A 512 7.19 -14.06 -28.50
CA LYS A 512 8.34 -14.20 -27.60
C LYS A 512 8.78 -12.84 -27.06
N CYS A 513 9.47 -12.83 -25.92
CA CYS A 513 9.94 -11.60 -25.24
C CYS A 513 8.81 -10.59 -24.98
N ASN A 514 7.61 -11.10 -24.70
CA ASN A 514 6.39 -10.29 -24.63
C ASN A 514 6.29 -9.49 -23.32
N HIS A 515 7.13 -9.78 -22.32
CA HIS A 515 7.16 -8.99 -21.09
C HIS A 515 8.53 -8.85 -20.50
N ILE A 516 8.65 -7.85 -19.63
CA ILE A 516 9.80 -7.63 -18.78
C ILE A 516 9.40 -7.56 -17.31
N ILE A 517 10.29 -8.04 -16.45
CA ILE A 517 10.26 -7.81 -15.00
C ILE A 517 11.67 -7.39 -14.61
N GLY A 518 11.82 -6.25 -13.94
CA GLY A 518 13.11 -5.69 -13.56
C GLY A 518 13.26 -5.65 -12.06
N PHE A 519 14.42 -6.04 -11.54
CA PHE A 519 14.73 -5.97 -10.11
C PHE A 519 16.16 -5.47 -9.87
N LEU A 520 16.38 -4.88 -8.69
CA LEU A 520 17.67 -4.39 -8.27
C LEU A 520 17.89 -4.66 -6.78
N GLY A 521 18.77 -5.60 -6.49
CA GLY A 521 19.13 -5.93 -5.11
C GLY A 521 18.02 -6.67 -4.35
N GLY A 522 18.19 -6.73 -3.03
CA GLY A 522 17.25 -7.37 -2.13
C GLY A 522 17.92 -8.19 -1.02
N LYS A 523 17.12 -8.95 -0.28
CA LYS A 523 17.61 -9.88 0.75
C LYS A 523 17.33 -11.29 0.29
N ALA A 524 18.28 -11.87 -0.45
CA ALA A 524 18.16 -13.22 -0.96
C ALA A 524 17.80 -14.20 0.17
N ILE A 525 16.67 -14.89 0.01
CA ILE A 525 16.18 -15.85 1.00
C ILE A 525 16.81 -17.21 0.69
N PRO A 526 17.54 -17.83 1.65
CA PRO A 526 18.08 -19.17 1.50
C PRO A 526 16.99 -20.18 1.13
N ARG A 527 17.32 -21.14 0.26
CA ARG A 527 16.37 -22.11 -0.31
C ARG A 527 15.64 -22.90 0.77
N ASP A 528 16.34 -23.27 1.84
CA ASP A 528 15.82 -23.97 3.02
C ASP A 528 14.78 -23.17 3.81
N ARG A 529 14.75 -21.84 3.64
CA ARG A 529 13.79 -20.93 4.28
C ARG A 529 12.61 -20.55 3.40
N LEU A 530 12.53 -21.06 2.17
CA LEU A 530 11.34 -20.88 1.34
C LEU A 530 10.18 -21.68 1.95
N THR A 531 9.03 -21.03 2.14
CA THR A 531 7.86 -21.67 2.75
C THR A 531 7.32 -22.81 1.89
N LYS A 532 6.60 -23.75 2.51
CA LYS A 532 5.95 -24.85 1.79
C LYS A 532 5.07 -24.36 0.63
N VAL A 533 4.32 -23.27 0.82
CA VAL A 533 3.51 -22.62 -0.23
C VAL A 533 4.38 -22.11 -1.39
N LYS A 534 5.57 -21.58 -1.11
CA LYS A 534 6.52 -21.16 -2.15
C LYS A 534 7.09 -22.37 -2.90
N LEU A 535 7.38 -23.47 -2.20
CA LEU A 535 7.80 -24.72 -2.83
C LEU A 535 6.69 -25.38 -3.64
N GLU A 536 5.43 -25.23 -3.22
CA GLU A 536 4.25 -25.70 -3.96
C GLU A 536 4.01 -24.85 -5.21
N LEU A 537 4.17 -23.52 -5.14
CA LEU A 537 4.15 -22.64 -6.32
C LEU A 537 5.32 -22.90 -7.29
N LEU A 538 6.42 -23.46 -6.79
CA LEU A 538 7.57 -23.90 -7.58
C LEU A 538 7.40 -25.30 -8.17
N ALA A 539 6.47 -26.10 -7.64
CA ALA A 539 6.21 -27.47 -8.08
C ALA A 539 5.03 -27.57 -9.06
N GLN A 540 4.17 -26.54 -9.09
CA GLN A 540 3.10 -26.32 -10.06
C GLN A 540 3.67 -25.67 -11.31
#